data_AF-A0A382V7R2-F1
#
_entry.id   AF-A0A382V7R2-F1
#
_cell.length_a   1.000
_cell.length_b   1.000
_cell.length_c   1.000
_cell.angle_alpha   90.00
_cell.angle_beta   90.00
_cell.angle_gamma   90.00
#
_symmetry.space_group_name_H-M   'P 1'
#
loop_
_entity.id
_entity.type
_entity.pdbx_description
1 polymer ?
#
loop_
_entity_poly.entity_id
_entity_poly.type
_entity_poly.pdbx_seq_one_letter_code
_entity_poly.pdbx_strand_id
1 'polypeptide(L)'
;VKKFLGRFVLIAVICAFTAPAYAQRGYGASVAAGNDEVFVGEAGNVISSGFVYVYRQTTNGWREVAKLKASDAADRDRFGHSMFVDDDLLLVGGGVGVGKVYVFQRDAEEWVEVGSIMSTDGAEGDGFGNAIAASDEFMIVGASGHNERQGAAYIFGRSDAGWSQVAKLVATNPAPLEEDQETAEGGRRGGRRGGQAGGGGRGGRGGRGPSAPPMFGSAVA
;
A
#
# COMPACT_ATOMS: atom_id res chain seq x y z
N VAL A 1 33.64 41.48 50.81
CA VAL A 1 32.40 40.79 51.20
C VAL A 1 31.53 40.63 49.96
N LYS A 2 31.38 39.40 49.46
CA LYS A 2 30.73 39.07 48.18
C LYS A 2 29.22 39.35 48.25
N LYS A 3 28.68 40.07 47.27
CA LYS A 3 27.23 40.31 47.12
C LYS A 3 26.60 39.19 46.29
N PHE A 4 25.51 38.65 46.82
CA PHE A 4 24.60 37.69 46.21
C PHE A 4 24.07 38.19 44.86
N LEU A 5 24.11 37.35 43.83
CA LEU A 5 23.37 37.56 42.59
C LEU A 5 22.22 36.54 42.55
N GLY A 6 21.00 37.07 42.48
CA GLY A 6 19.75 36.33 42.59
C GLY A 6 19.47 35.46 41.36
N ARG A 7 18.82 34.31 41.61
CA ARG A 7 18.20 33.45 40.61
C ARG A 7 16.95 34.13 40.04
N PHE A 8 16.92 34.39 38.75
CA PHE A 8 15.68 34.66 38.02
C PHE A 8 15.14 33.32 37.48
N VAL A 9 13.95 32.93 37.93
CA VAL A 9 13.17 31.85 37.33
C VAL A 9 12.31 32.49 36.25
N LEU A 10 12.65 32.23 34.99
CA LEU A 10 11.80 32.59 33.85
C LEU A 10 10.71 31.51 33.74
N ILE A 11 9.50 31.82 34.17
CA ILE A 11 8.33 30.98 33.92
C ILE A 11 7.95 31.18 32.45
N ALA A 12 8.35 30.25 31.60
CA ALA A 12 7.86 30.19 30.23
C ALA A 12 6.39 29.75 30.26
N VAL A 13 5.48 30.69 30.01
CA VAL A 13 4.08 30.37 29.69
C VAL A 13 4.06 29.75 28.31
N ILE A 14 3.93 28.43 28.24
CA ILE A 14 3.74 27.71 26.99
C ILE A 14 2.28 27.87 26.58
N CYS A 15 2.01 28.88 25.74
CA CYS A 15 0.77 28.93 24.97
C CYS A 15 0.84 27.87 23.87
N ALA A 16 0.31 26.67 24.15
CA ALA A 16 0.06 25.68 23.12
C ALA A 16 -1.10 26.15 22.24
N PHE A 17 -0.79 26.69 21.06
CA PHE A 17 -1.79 26.83 20.00
C PHE A 17 -2.06 25.42 19.46
N THR A 18 -3.10 24.77 19.99
CA THR A 18 -3.62 23.55 19.41
C THR A 18 -4.25 23.92 18.06
N ALA A 19 -3.55 23.61 16.96
CA ALA A 19 -4.17 23.64 15.64
C ALA A 19 -5.43 22.74 15.68
N PRO A 20 -6.59 23.19 15.17
CA PRO A 20 -7.83 22.44 15.30
C PRO A 20 -7.69 21.04 14.66
N ALA A 21 -8.19 20.03 15.38
CA ALA A 21 -8.05 18.59 15.13
C ALA A 21 -8.63 18.05 13.80
N TYR A 22 -8.97 18.92 12.83
CA TYR A 22 -9.46 18.55 11.51
C TYR A 22 -8.34 18.29 10.48
N ALA A 23 -7.08 18.59 10.83
CA ALA A 23 -5.94 18.52 9.93
C ALA A 23 -5.00 17.32 10.14
N GLN A 24 -5.32 16.35 11.00
CA GLN A 24 -4.50 15.15 11.29
C GLN A 24 -5.22 13.82 11.03
N ARG A 25 -6.06 13.74 9.99
CA ARG A 25 -6.68 12.45 9.65
C ARG A 25 -5.60 11.45 9.26
N GLY A 26 -5.63 10.27 9.87
CA GLY A 26 -4.73 9.18 9.55
C GLY A 26 -3.36 9.23 10.23
N TYR A 27 -3.14 10.08 11.23
CA TYR A 27 -1.98 9.93 12.13
C TYR A 27 -2.02 8.54 12.78
N GLY A 28 -0.91 7.80 12.71
CA GLY A 28 -0.84 6.42 13.19
C GLY A 28 -1.42 5.39 12.22
N ALA A 29 -1.74 5.77 10.97
CA ALA A 29 -2.21 4.82 9.95
C ALA A 29 -1.14 3.78 9.59
N SER A 30 0.13 4.14 9.76
CA SER A 30 1.27 3.25 9.61
C SER A 30 2.34 3.64 10.64
N VAL A 31 3.13 2.66 11.06
CA VAL A 31 4.27 2.85 11.96
C VAL A 31 5.44 2.02 11.49
N ALA A 32 6.65 2.54 11.68
CA ALA A 32 7.89 1.80 11.51
C ALA A 32 8.85 2.17 12.66
N ALA A 33 9.77 1.29 13.00
CA ALA A 33 10.73 1.53 14.07
C ALA A 33 12.09 0.94 13.71
N GLY A 34 13.14 1.70 13.95
CA GLY A 34 14.53 1.34 13.67
C GLY A 34 15.46 2.44 14.17
N ASN A 35 16.68 2.07 14.58
CA ASN A 35 17.71 3.03 15.03
C ASN A 35 17.26 4.02 16.11
N ASP A 36 16.64 3.51 17.18
CA ASP A 36 16.09 4.29 18.30
C ASP A 36 15.05 5.36 17.88
N GLU A 37 14.54 5.27 16.66
CA GLU A 37 13.53 6.15 16.10
C GLU A 37 12.23 5.40 15.82
N VAL A 38 11.12 6.12 15.97
CA VAL A 38 9.78 5.67 15.61
C VAL A 38 9.22 6.62 14.57
N PHE A 39 8.74 6.05 13.47
CA PHE A 39 8.14 6.75 12.35
C PHE A 39 6.64 6.55 12.43
N VAL A 40 5.86 7.63 12.32
CA VAL A 40 4.40 7.60 12.38
C VAL A 40 3.83 8.31 11.17
N GLY A 41 3.07 7.59 10.35
CA GLY A 41 2.45 8.14 9.15
C GLY A 41 1.14 8.87 9.44
N GLU A 42 0.90 9.97 8.72
CA GLU A 42 -0.34 10.75 8.67
C GLU A 42 -0.88 10.79 7.23
N ALA A 43 -1.20 9.63 6.70
CA ALA A 43 -1.55 9.45 5.28
C ALA A 43 -2.99 9.87 4.92
N GLY A 44 -3.84 10.15 5.91
CA GLY A 44 -5.26 10.43 5.71
C GLY A 44 -5.59 11.91 5.54
N ASN A 45 -4.59 12.78 5.37
CA ASN A 45 -4.79 14.21 5.30
C ASN A 45 -5.56 14.59 4.01
N VAL A 46 -6.58 15.44 4.17
CA VAL A 46 -7.49 15.82 3.07
C VAL A 46 -7.15 17.16 2.42
N ILE A 47 -6.18 17.88 2.98
CA ILE A 47 -5.68 19.20 2.53
C ILE A 47 -4.15 19.25 2.40
N SER A 48 -3.47 18.10 2.53
CA SER A 48 -2.05 17.95 2.26
C SER A 48 -1.80 16.55 1.72
N SER A 49 -0.59 16.32 1.20
CA SER A 49 -0.15 15.00 0.76
C SER A 49 -0.03 13.98 1.89
N GLY A 50 0.00 14.39 3.15
CA GLY A 50 0.32 13.55 4.30
C GLY A 50 1.75 13.81 4.83
N PHE A 51 2.05 13.29 6.00
CA PHE A 51 3.33 13.49 6.69
C PHE A 51 3.84 12.19 7.30
N VAL A 52 5.15 12.12 7.53
CA VAL A 52 5.76 11.12 8.43
C VAL A 52 6.46 11.85 9.57
N TYR A 53 6.06 11.53 10.79
CA TYR A 53 6.62 12.09 12.00
C TYR A 53 7.70 11.16 12.54
N VAL A 54 8.87 11.72 12.88
CA VAL A 54 10.00 10.96 13.43
C VAL A 54 10.13 11.29 14.91
N TYR A 55 10.09 10.27 15.77
CA TYR A 55 10.22 10.41 17.20
C TYR A 55 11.49 9.71 17.69
N ARG A 56 12.20 10.35 18.62
CA ARG A 56 13.34 9.74 19.33
C ARG A 56 13.09 9.74 20.82
N GLN A 57 13.57 8.71 21.51
CA GLN A 57 13.49 8.66 22.97
C GLN A 57 14.49 9.65 23.59
N THR A 58 14.02 10.39 24.59
CA THR A 58 14.83 11.29 25.42
C THR A 58 14.69 10.91 26.89
N THR A 59 15.49 11.51 27.76
CA THR A 59 15.39 11.33 29.22
C THR A 59 14.02 11.71 29.79
N ASN A 60 13.25 12.55 29.09
CA ASN A 60 11.92 13.01 29.50
C ASN A 60 10.79 12.39 28.66
N GLY A 61 11.03 11.24 28.00
CA GLY A 61 10.07 10.57 27.13
C GLY A 61 10.35 10.81 25.64
N TRP A 62 9.36 10.56 24.79
CA TRP A 62 9.49 10.67 23.33
C TRP A 62 9.35 12.11 22.84
N ARG A 63 10.16 12.49 21.86
CA ARG A 63 10.13 13.82 21.23
C ARG A 63 10.08 13.67 19.70
N GLU A 64 9.23 14.46 19.05
CA GLU A 64 9.27 14.65 17.59
C GLU A 64 10.56 15.38 17.21
N VAL A 65 11.44 14.72 16.46
CA VAL A 65 12.73 15.26 16.01
C VAL A 65 12.71 15.68 14.55
N ALA A 66 11.79 15.15 13.74
CA ALA A 66 11.60 15.55 12.36
C ALA A 66 10.16 15.32 11.89
N LYS A 67 9.82 15.99 10.78
CA LYS A 67 8.57 15.81 10.04
C LYS A 67 8.88 15.79 8.56
N LEU A 68 8.70 14.63 7.94
CA LEU A 68 9.01 14.37 6.55
C LEU A 68 7.78 14.61 5.67
N LYS A 69 8.04 15.09 4.46
CA LYS A 69 7.07 15.29 3.38
C LYS A 69 7.74 14.87 2.08
N ALA A 70 6.96 14.35 1.14
CA ALA A 70 7.47 14.12 -0.21
C ALA A 70 7.67 15.44 -0.96
N SER A 71 8.72 15.49 -1.78
CA SER A 71 9.19 16.68 -2.48
C SER A 71 8.25 17.17 -3.59
N ASP A 72 7.53 16.25 -4.23
CA ASP A 72 6.66 16.49 -5.38
C ASP A 72 5.16 16.25 -5.08
N ALA A 73 4.81 16.14 -3.80
CA ALA A 73 3.52 15.62 -3.40
C ALA A 73 2.38 16.62 -3.58
N ALA A 74 1.27 16.14 -4.13
CA ALA A 74 0.00 16.83 -4.24
C ALA A 74 -0.94 16.52 -3.07
N ASP A 75 -1.95 17.36 -2.88
CA ASP A 75 -2.97 17.14 -1.86
C ASP A 75 -3.59 15.75 -2.00
N ARG A 76 -3.71 15.06 -0.87
CA ARG A 76 -4.28 13.70 -0.75
C ARG A 76 -3.47 12.58 -1.37
N ASP A 77 -2.19 12.79 -1.67
CA ASP A 77 -1.29 11.72 -2.12
C ASP A 77 -1.08 10.62 -1.09
N ARG A 78 -1.47 10.81 0.18
CA ARG A 78 -1.34 9.79 1.23
C ARG A 78 0.12 9.37 1.49
N PHE A 79 1.06 10.30 1.40
CA PHE A 79 2.42 10.12 1.89
C PHE A 79 2.41 9.60 3.34
N GLY A 80 3.18 8.55 3.60
CA GLY A 80 3.16 7.84 4.88
C GLY A 80 2.10 6.74 4.96
N HIS A 81 1.52 6.30 3.85
CA HIS A 81 0.49 5.24 3.88
C HIS A 81 1.05 3.87 4.26
N SER A 82 2.26 3.58 3.81
CA SER A 82 3.05 2.42 4.20
C SER A 82 4.49 2.86 4.42
N MET A 83 5.22 2.15 5.28
CA MET A 83 6.61 2.47 5.57
C MET A 83 7.42 1.22 5.83
N PHE A 84 8.69 1.27 5.45
CA PHE A 84 9.73 0.32 5.84
C PHE A 84 10.96 1.13 6.24
N VAL A 85 11.61 0.75 7.33
CA VAL A 85 12.87 1.36 7.78
C VAL A 85 13.87 0.26 8.07
N ASP A 86 15.09 0.44 7.59
CA ASP A 86 16.24 -0.40 7.91
C ASP A 86 17.51 0.44 7.85
N ASP A 87 18.22 0.48 8.96
CA ASP A 87 19.36 1.36 9.20
C ASP A 87 19.18 2.82 8.70
N ASP A 88 19.83 3.13 7.58
CA ASP A 88 19.86 4.45 6.95
C ASP A 88 18.89 4.56 5.77
N LEU A 89 18.06 3.54 5.52
CA LEU A 89 17.07 3.52 4.46
C LEU A 89 15.66 3.63 5.05
N LEU A 90 14.89 4.58 4.56
CA LEU A 90 13.46 4.71 4.86
C LEU A 90 12.69 4.74 3.54
N LEU A 91 11.78 3.79 3.37
CA LEU A 91 10.87 3.71 2.24
C LEU A 91 9.50 4.17 2.69
N VAL A 92 8.88 5.07 1.95
CA VAL A 92 7.57 5.63 2.27
C VAL A 92 6.63 5.51 1.09
N GLY A 93 5.55 4.75 1.25
CA GLY A 93 4.48 4.64 0.27
C GLY A 93 3.57 5.86 0.27
N GLY A 94 3.15 6.27 -0.92
CA GLY A 94 2.23 7.37 -1.16
C GLY A 94 1.87 7.49 -2.64
N GLY A 95 1.28 8.61 -3.01
CA GLY A 95 0.66 8.84 -4.32
C GLY A 95 -0.74 8.22 -4.44
N VAL A 96 -1.67 8.99 -5.01
CA VAL A 96 -2.94 8.46 -5.52
C VAL A 96 -2.84 8.13 -7.01
N GLY A 97 -3.82 7.40 -7.55
CA GLY A 97 -3.79 6.95 -8.93
C GLY A 97 -2.83 5.78 -9.09
N VAL A 98 -1.70 5.99 -9.77
CA VAL A 98 -0.68 4.94 -9.95
C VAL A 98 -0.04 4.58 -8.62
N GLY A 99 0.28 5.57 -7.78
CA GLY A 99 1.04 5.39 -6.55
C GLY A 99 2.57 5.37 -6.77
N LYS A 100 3.32 5.49 -5.67
CA LYS A 100 4.77 5.70 -5.65
C LYS A 100 5.37 5.26 -4.31
N VAL A 101 6.65 4.90 -4.32
CA VAL A 101 7.46 4.75 -3.11
C VAL A 101 8.56 5.80 -3.11
N TYR A 102 8.61 6.63 -2.07
CA TYR A 102 9.67 7.60 -1.85
C TYR A 102 10.82 6.93 -1.09
N VAL A 103 12.05 7.24 -1.49
CA VAL A 103 13.27 6.71 -0.87
C VAL A 103 13.95 7.83 -0.11
N PHE A 104 14.08 7.64 1.19
CA PHE A 104 14.84 8.51 2.07
C PHE A 104 16.12 7.80 2.51
N GLN A 105 17.22 8.51 2.45
CA GLN A 105 18.50 8.07 3.00
C GLN A 105 18.84 8.95 4.20
N ARG A 106 19.38 8.35 5.25
CA ARG A 106 19.93 9.11 6.36
C ARG A 106 21.24 9.77 5.94
N ASP A 107 21.31 11.08 6.13
CA ASP A 107 22.54 11.87 6.05
C ASP A 107 22.77 12.53 7.41
N ALA A 108 23.76 12.00 8.14
CA ALA A 108 23.99 12.32 9.55
C ALA A 108 22.74 12.12 10.44
N GLU A 109 22.15 13.21 10.95
CA GLU A 109 20.95 13.15 11.80
C GLU A 109 19.65 13.44 11.04
N GLU A 110 19.72 13.68 9.72
CA GLU A 110 18.59 14.08 8.89
C GLU A 110 18.20 12.97 7.90
N TRP A 111 16.91 12.90 7.58
CA TRP A 111 16.38 12.02 6.54
C TRP A 111 16.17 12.84 5.27
N VAL A 112 16.88 12.47 4.19
CA VAL A 112 16.86 13.19 2.91
C VAL A 112 16.21 12.32 1.84
N GLU A 113 15.23 12.87 1.13
CA GLU A 113 14.65 12.19 -0.03
C GLU A 113 15.68 12.12 -1.15
N VAL A 114 16.07 10.90 -1.55
CA VAL A 114 17.07 10.64 -2.60
C VAL A 114 16.45 10.18 -3.92
N GLY A 115 15.15 9.92 -3.93
CA GLY A 115 14.41 9.58 -5.16
C GLY A 115 13.08 8.92 -4.90
N SER A 116 12.51 8.35 -5.95
CA SER A 116 11.28 7.57 -5.86
C SER A 116 11.25 6.41 -6.87
N ILE A 117 10.43 5.41 -6.55
CA ILE A 117 10.21 4.20 -7.34
C ILE A 117 8.75 4.17 -7.76
N MET A 118 8.54 3.76 -9.02
CA MET A 118 7.22 3.56 -9.62
C MET A 118 7.19 2.20 -10.32
N SER A 119 6.01 1.60 -10.42
CA SER A 119 5.79 0.42 -11.28
C SER A 119 5.95 0.78 -12.75
N THR A 120 6.55 -0.12 -13.54
CA THR A 120 6.78 0.11 -14.98
C THR A 120 5.52 0.16 -15.83
N ASP A 121 4.46 -0.51 -15.38
CA ASP A 121 3.17 -0.65 -16.07
C ASP A 121 2.00 -0.10 -15.24
N GLY A 122 2.31 0.81 -14.32
CA GLY A 122 1.34 1.38 -13.40
C GLY A 122 0.26 2.19 -14.13
N ALA A 123 -0.99 1.96 -13.74
CA ALA A 123 -2.16 2.68 -14.24
C ALA A 123 -2.90 3.42 -13.10
N GLU A 124 -3.73 4.39 -13.48
CA GLU A 124 -4.56 5.10 -12.51
C GLU A 124 -5.46 4.13 -11.75
N GLY A 125 -5.36 4.16 -10.41
CA GLY A 125 -6.13 3.31 -9.51
C GLY A 125 -5.34 2.11 -8.97
N ASP A 126 -4.15 1.83 -9.48
CA ASP A 126 -3.34 0.67 -9.08
C ASP A 126 -2.88 0.74 -7.61
N GLY A 127 -2.58 1.95 -7.12
CA GLY A 127 -2.17 2.17 -5.74
C GLY A 127 -0.84 1.48 -5.39
N PHE A 128 0.14 1.53 -6.28
CA PHE A 128 1.51 1.11 -6.03
C PHE A 128 2.07 1.81 -4.78
N GLY A 129 2.74 1.07 -3.91
CA GLY A 129 3.24 1.60 -2.64
C GLY A 129 2.25 1.47 -1.48
N ASN A 130 1.11 0.80 -1.65
CA ASN A 130 0.17 0.60 -0.55
C ASN A 130 0.64 -0.39 0.53
N ALA A 131 1.61 -1.23 0.19
CA ALA A 131 2.32 -2.12 1.10
C ALA A 131 3.77 -2.21 0.65
N ILE A 132 4.70 -2.21 1.59
CA ILE A 132 6.14 -2.31 1.34
C ILE A 132 6.72 -3.33 2.31
N ALA A 133 7.53 -4.24 1.79
CA ALA A 133 8.43 -5.08 2.57
C ALA A 133 9.78 -5.09 1.86
N ALA A 134 10.87 -5.01 2.60
CA ALA A 134 12.20 -5.02 2.00
C ALA A 134 13.23 -5.77 2.86
N SER A 135 14.33 -6.10 2.22
CA SER A 135 15.58 -6.62 2.77
C SER A 135 16.75 -5.96 2.03
N ASP A 136 17.98 -6.37 2.34
CA ASP A 136 19.17 -5.90 1.63
C ASP A 136 19.14 -6.11 0.11
N GLU A 137 18.54 -7.22 -0.32
CA GLU A 137 18.55 -7.66 -1.72
C GLU A 137 17.28 -7.26 -2.47
N PHE A 138 16.13 -7.34 -1.82
CA PHE A 138 14.84 -7.18 -2.47
C PHE A 138 13.95 -6.17 -1.76
N MET A 139 13.17 -5.45 -2.55
CA MET A 139 12.04 -4.66 -2.10
C MET A 139 10.80 -5.14 -2.85
N ILE A 140 9.74 -5.42 -2.11
CA ILE A 140 8.46 -5.88 -2.62
C ILE A 140 7.43 -4.78 -2.36
N VAL A 141 6.78 -4.34 -3.42
CA VAL A 141 5.80 -3.25 -3.37
C VAL A 141 4.45 -3.73 -3.86
N GLY A 142 3.43 -3.55 -3.04
CA GLY A 142 2.04 -3.87 -3.38
C GLY A 142 1.38 -2.80 -4.25
N ALA A 143 0.50 -3.26 -5.13
CA ALA A 143 -0.44 -2.45 -5.91
C ALA A 143 -1.80 -3.16 -5.94
N SER A 144 -2.56 -3.10 -4.84
CA SER A 144 -3.78 -3.91 -4.71
C SER A 144 -4.90 -3.49 -5.67
N GLY A 145 -4.83 -2.29 -6.24
CA GLY A 145 -5.79 -1.80 -7.22
C GLY A 145 -5.53 -2.30 -8.64
N HIS A 146 -4.34 -2.86 -8.89
CA HIS A 146 -3.89 -3.24 -10.23
C HIS A 146 -4.85 -4.22 -10.93
N ASN A 147 -5.05 -4.02 -12.24
CA ASN A 147 -5.88 -4.85 -13.11
C ASN A 147 -7.29 -5.09 -12.52
N GLU A 148 -8.06 -4.02 -12.36
CA GLU A 148 -9.41 -4.05 -11.79
C GLU A 148 -9.47 -4.68 -10.39
N ARG A 149 -8.49 -4.37 -9.53
CA ARG A 149 -8.35 -4.89 -8.16
C ARG A 149 -8.04 -6.38 -8.05
N GLN A 150 -7.56 -7.02 -9.12
CA GLN A 150 -6.92 -8.33 -9.01
C GLN A 150 -5.62 -8.25 -8.19
N GLY A 151 -4.96 -7.09 -8.23
CA GLY A 151 -3.78 -6.78 -7.47
C GLY A 151 -2.50 -7.32 -8.10
N ALA A 152 -1.38 -6.69 -7.75
CA ALA A 152 -0.05 -7.14 -8.08
C ALA A 152 0.93 -6.85 -6.94
N ALA A 153 2.01 -7.61 -6.87
CA ALA A 153 3.20 -7.27 -6.09
C ALA A 153 4.41 -7.20 -7.01
N TYR A 154 5.15 -6.12 -6.93
CA TYR A 154 6.31 -5.84 -7.76
C TYR A 154 7.57 -6.09 -6.94
N ILE A 155 8.50 -6.86 -7.49
CA ILE A 155 9.78 -7.14 -6.84
C ILE A 155 10.85 -6.30 -7.52
N PHE A 156 11.61 -5.59 -6.71
CA PHE A 156 12.75 -4.80 -7.11
C PHE A 156 14.01 -5.42 -6.52
N GLY A 157 15.04 -5.62 -7.35
CA GLY A 157 16.37 -6.04 -6.93
C GLY A 157 17.28 -4.83 -6.75
N ARG A 158 18.15 -4.88 -5.73
CA ARG A 158 19.18 -3.86 -5.49
C ARG A 158 20.41 -4.12 -6.36
N SER A 159 20.96 -3.05 -6.94
CA SER A 159 22.21 -3.07 -7.71
C SER A 159 23.03 -1.80 -7.44
N ASP A 160 24.22 -1.70 -8.01
CA ASP A 160 25.06 -0.48 -7.95
C ASP A 160 24.37 0.75 -8.57
N ALA A 161 23.42 0.52 -9.49
CA ALA A 161 22.62 1.58 -10.11
C ALA A 161 21.34 1.91 -9.29
N GLY A 162 21.13 1.26 -8.16
CA GLY A 162 19.93 1.38 -7.32
C GLY A 162 18.92 0.25 -7.55
N TRP A 163 17.66 0.52 -7.20
CA TRP A 163 16.55 -0.44 -7.28
C TRP A 163 15.99 -0.52 -8.71
N SER A 164 15.79 -1.74 -9.21
CA SER A 164 15.14 -1.99 -10.51
C SER A 164 14.15 -3.14 -10.43
N GLN A 165 13.03 -3.05 -11.15
CA GLN A 165 12.00 -4.10 -11.13
C GLN A 165 12.54 -5.37 -11.80
N VAL A 166 12.53 -6.49 -11.07
CA VAL A 166 13.03 -7.79 -11.55
C VAL A 166 11.93 -8.82 -11.74
N ALA A 167 10.79 -8.64 -11.08
CA ALA A 167 9.63 -9.52 -11.25
C ALA A 167 8.32 -8.81 -10.90
N LYS A 168 7.22 -9.42 -11.34
CA LYS A 168 5.85 -9.06 -10.96
C LYS A 168 5.08 -10.33 -10.61
N LEU A 169 4.48 -10.34 -9.43
CA LEU A 169 3.62 -11.41 -8.94
C LEU A 169 2.16 -10.99 -9.09
N VAL A 170 1.35 -11.88 -9.67
CA VAL A 170 -0.12 -11.72 -9.78
C VAL A 170 -0.78 -12.98 -9.27
N ALA A 171 -1.95 -12.84 -8.65
CA ALA A 171 -2.71 -13.99 -8.17
C ALA A 171 -3.16 -14.84 -9.36
N THR A 172 -2.86 -16.13 -9.32
CA THR A 172 -3.40 -17.13 -10.25
C THR A 172 -4.48 -17.90 -9.51
N ASN A 173 -5.61 -17.25 -9.20
CA ASN A 173 -6.72 -18.00 -8.63
C ASN A 173 -7.11 -19.09 -9.64
N PRO A 174 -7.14 -20.37 -9.23
CA PRO A 174 -7.75 -21.38 -10.07
C PRO A 174 -9.21 -20.97 -10.29
N ALA A 175 -9.70 -21.12 -11.52
CA ALA A 175 -11.12 -20.96 -11.79
C ALA A 175 -11.91 -21.82 -10.79
N PRO A 176 -13.08 -21.36 -10.28
CA PRO A 176 -13.92 -22.18 -9.44
C PRO A 176 -14.06 -23.56 -10.10
N LEU A 177 -13.76 -24.63 -9.36
CA LEU A 177 -14.04 -25.98 -9.85
C LEU A 177 -15.51 -25.96 -10.28
N GLU A 178 -15.77 -26.16 -11.58
CA GLU A 178 -17.13 -26.26 -12.08
C GLU A 178 -17.84 -27.27 -11.18
N GLU A 179 -18.89 -26.85 -10.48
CA GLU A 179 -19.66 -27.77 -9.64
C GLU A 179 -20.09 -28.92 -10.55
N ASP A 180 -19.57 -30.12 -10.29
CA ASP A 180 -19.95 -31.33 -11.00
C ASP A 180 -21.47 -31.38 -10.97
N GLN A 181 -22.10 -31.16 -12.13
CA GLN A 181 -23.53 -31.34 -12.27
C GLN A 181 -23.80 -32.81 -12.01
N GLU A 182 -24.25 -33.11 -10.79
CA GLU A 182 -24.73 -34.41 -10.39
C GLU A 182 -25.87 -34.76 -11.34
N THR A 183 -25.55 -35.55 -12.36
CA THR A 183 -26.50 -36.08 -13.33
C THR A 183 -27.35 -37.08 -12.56
N ALA A 184 -28.49 -36.61 -12.08
CA ALA A 184 -29.51 -37.45 -11.46
C ALA A 184 -30.10 -38.40 -12.52
N GLU A 185 -29.40 -39.48 -12.83
CA GLU A 185 -29.96 -40.66 -13.49
C GLU A 185 -30.01 -41.84 -12.51
N GLY A 186 -31.23 -42.19 -12.09
CA GLY A 186 -31.58 -43.58 -11.78
C GLY A 186 -32.23 -43.85 -10.41
N GLY A 187 -33.56 -44.01 -10.36
CA GLY A 187 -34.21 -44.70 -9.24
C GLY A 187 -35.72 -44.46 -9.08
N ARG A 188 -36.54 -45.28 -9.74
CA ARG A 188 -38.03 -45.24 -9.75
C ARG A 188 -38.70 -45.59 -8.41
N ARG A 189 -39.81 -44.89 -8.09
CA ARG A 189 -41.12 -45.34 -7.55
C ARG A 189 -41.87 -44.08 -7.05
N GLY A 190 -43.10 -43.71 -7.37
CA GLY A 190 -44.24 -44.28 -8.06
C GLY A 190 -45.48 -43.58 -7.45
N GLY A 191 -46.38 -42.98 -8.23
CA GLY A 191 -47.62 -42.42 -7.66
C GLY A 191 -48.37 -41.33 -8.44
N ARG A 192 -49.29 -41.77 -9.30
CA ARG A 192 -50.61 -41.16 -9.65
C ARG A 192 -50.76 -39.69 -10.12
N ARG A 193 -51.04 -39.60 -11.44
CA ARG A 193 -52.19 -38.96 -12.15
C ARG A 193 -52.73 -37.58 -11.72
N GLY A 194 -52.72 -36.65 -12.68
CA GLY A 194 -53.84 -35.73 -12.97
C GLY A 194 -53.46 -34.45 -13.74
N GLY A 195 -54.09 -34.17 -14.89
CA GLY A 195 -54.28 -32.77 -15.35
C GLY A 195 -53.61 -32.27 -16.65
N GLN A 196 -54.10 -32.75 -17.79
CA GLN A 196 -54.34 -32.10 -19.11
C GLN A 196 -53.79 -30.68 -19.47
N ALA A 197 -53.08 -30.65 -20.63
CA ALA A 197 -53.12 -29.73 -21.79
C ALA A 197 -52.39 -28.34 -21.83
N GLY A 198 -51.59 -28.16 -22.91
CA GLY A 198 -51.68 -26.97 -23.78
C GLY A 198 -50.37 -26.34 -24.31
N GLY A 199 -50.00 -26.63 -25.58
CA GLY A 199 -49.19 -25.80 -26.53
C GLY A 199 -47.70 -25.59 -26.20
N GLY A 200 -46.71 -25.59 -27.10
CA GLY A 200 -46.62 -25.45 -28.55
C GLY A 200 -45.42 -24.52 -28.85
N GLY A 201 -44.48 -24.92 -29.73
CA GLY A 201 -43.47 -23.99 -30.28
C GLY A 201 -42.02 -24.49 -30.34
N ARG A 202 -41.42 -24.40 -31.53
CA ARG A 202 -40.12 -24.95 -31.96
C ARG A 202 -39.00 -23.89 -31.99
N GLY A 203 -37.75 -24.37 -32.02
CA GLY A 203 -36.58 -23.73 -32.65
C GLY A 203 -35.58 -23.17 -31.63
N GLY A 204 -34.27 -23.33 -31.74
CA GLY A 204 -33.38 -23.84 -32.77
C GLY A 204 -31.97 -23.33 -32.42
N ARG A 205 -30.99 -24.23 -32.39
CA ARG A 205 -29.59 -24.02 -31.98
C ARG A 205 -28.83 -23.00 -32.83
N GLY A 206 -27.85 -22.33 -32.21
CA GLY A 206 -26.80 -21.59 -32.92
C GLY A 206 -25.78 -20.95 -31.98
N GLY A 207 -25.01 -21.76 -31.25
CA GLY A 207 -23.90 -21.28 -30.42
C GLY A 207 -22.71 -20.82 -31.26
N ARG A 208 -22.23 -19.60 -30.99
CA ARG A 208 -20.86 -19.15 -31.34
C ARG A 208 -20.13 -18.91 -30.03
N GLY A 209 -19.24 -19.83 -29.66
CA GLY A 209 -18.27 -19.57 -28.60
C GLY A 209 -17.19 -18.61 -29.10
N PRO A 210 -16.66 -17.70 -28.27
CA PRO A 210 -15.46 -16.96 -28.60
C PRO A 210 -14.24 -17.89 -28.52
N SER A 211 -13.52 -17.98 -29.64
CA SER A 211 -12.21 -18.60 -29.75
C SER A 211 -11.15 -17.79 -28.98
N ALA A 212 -10.58 -18.38 -27.94
CA ALA A 212 -9.35 -17.88 -27.32
C ALA A 212 -8.12 -18.47 -28.04
N PRO A 213 -7.08 -17.67 -28.38
CA PRO A 213 -5.81 -18.20 -28.86
C PRO A 213 -4.93 -18.70 -27.70
N PRO A 214 -3.94 -19.58 -27.98
CA PRO A 214 -3.29 -20.41 -26.98
C PRO A 214 -2.22 -19.68 -26.17
N MET A 215 -2.17 -20.02 -24.89
CA MET A 215 -1.04 -19.84 -23.97
C MET A 215 0.11 -20.77 -24.38
N PHE A 216 1.31 -20.21 -24.54
CA PHE A 216 2.54 -20.96 -24.34
C PHE A 216 3.48 -20.11 -23.49
N GLY A 217 3.90 -20.67 -22.36
CA GLY A 217 5.04 -20.17 -21.63
C GLY A 217 6.35 -20.57 -22.32
N SER A 218 7.42 -19.87 -21.98
CA SER A 218 8.70 -20.52 -21.76
C SER A 218 9.47 -19.75 -20.70
N ALA A 219 9.99 -20.53 -19.77
CA ALA A 219 10.99 -20.09 -18.81
C ALA A 219 12.36 -19.94 -19.51
N VAL A 220 13.18 -19.07 -18.91
CA VAL A 220 14.65 -18.98 -18.89
C VAL A 220 15.40 -18.68 -20.21
N ALA A 221 16.03 -17.51 -20.23
CA ALA A 221 17.50 -17.36 -20.15
C ALA A 221 17.82 -16.10 -19.33
#